data_AF-A0A1X0NXM9-F1
#
_entry.id   AF-A0A1X0NXM9-F1
#
_cell.length_a   1.000
_cell.length_b   1.000
_cell.length_c   1.000
_cell.angle_alpha   90.00
_cell.angle_beta   90.00
_cell.angle_gamma   90.00
#
_symmetry.space_group_name_H-M   'P 1'
#
loop_
_entity.id
_entity.type
_entity.pdbx_description
1 polymer ?
#
loop_
_entity_poly.entity_id
_entity_poly.type
_entity_poly.pdbx_seq_one_letter_code
_entity_poly.pdbx_strand_id
1 'polypeptide(L)'
;MSSPPVAVVREVPKRGQGAWQTYTVATEEGVTGEAVAATGEEKWEPLRINVSYENLEDGKYCKDKDDKVMNYWTGNDKVQCREVDLMKTDKKNELIKKILPEAIKLHTDRLLVKRVKTPLNELTFENKEVCSRFAIPKEVDGDKLKVDEVKLSEADFLLYVASGSSGDKDPASFALTCAVDAESKRPIIGAMHVKAEVIKFGRSIVRLLAHELGHALGFDYKRMLDLNMTAVHNIRGENRTVVNSTNVLKKAKEHYNCDTMEGVEL
;
A
#
# COMPACT_ATOMS: atom_id res chain seq x y z
N MET A 1 2.01 3.32 28.08
CA MET A 1 3.33 2.68 27.86
C MET A 1 3.82 3.14 26.50
N SER A 2 4.92 3.89 26.45
CA SER A 2 5.53 4.34 25.19
C SER A 2 6.36 3.19 24.64
N SER A 3 6.01 2.68 23.47
CA SER A 3 6.87 1.73 22.75
C SER A 3 8.24 2.37 22.48
N PRO A 4 9.35 1.61 22.52
CA PRO A 4 10.67 2.11 22.19
C PRO A 4 10.71 2.66 20.75
N PRO A 5 11.63 3.58 20.44
CA PRO A 5 11.74 4.16 19.10
C PRO A 5 12.12 3.06 18.10
N VAL A 6 11.13 2.67 17.29
CA VAL A 6 11.31 1.72 16.20
C VAL A 6 11.84 2.45 14.97
N ALA A 7 12.99 2.03 14.46
CA ALA A 7 13.52 2.50 13.18
C ALA A 7 13.01 1.59 12.07
N VAL A 8 12.46 2.15 10.99
CA VAL A 8 12.22 1.38 9.76
C VAL A 8 13.50 1.42 8.96
N VAL A 9 14.08 0.25 8.73
CA VAL A 9 15.35 0.14 8.05
C VAL A 9 15.09 -0.25 6.61
N ARG A 10 15.71 0.53 5.74
CA ARG A 10 15.84 0.17 4.34
C ARG A 10 16.90 -0.92 4.24
N GLU A 11 16.51 -2.15 3.90
CA GLU A 11 17.48 -3.22 3.72
C GLU A 11 18.44 -2.90 2.56
N VAL A 12 19.71 -3.29 2.73
CA VAL A 12 20.74 -3.16 1.69
C VAL A 12 20.41 -4.11 0.54
N PRO A 13 20.40 -3.65 -0.73
CA PRO A 13 20.13 -4.51 -1.86
C PRO A 13 21.05 -5.74 -1.89
N LYS A 14 20.49 -6.94 -1.76
CA LYS A 14 21.23 -8.19 -1.94
C LYS A 14 21.47 -8.41 -3.44
N ARG A 15 22.61 -9.01 -3.81
CA ARG A 15 22.94 -9.32 -5.22
C ARG A 15 21.78 -10.07 -5.88
N GLY A 16 21.21 -9.49 -6.95
CA GLY A 16 20.05 -10.04 -7.66
C GLY A 16 18.69 -9.42 -7.30
N GLN A 17 18.61 -8.53 -6.32
CA GLN A 17 17.43 -7.68 -6.10
C GLN A 17 17.42 -6.57 -7.16
N GLY A 18 16.56 -6.70 -8.19
CA GLY A 18 16.31 -5.68 -9.21
C GLY A 18 15.63 -4.42 -8.64
N ALA A 19 14.62 -3.87 -9.30
CA ALA A 19 13.92 -2.63 -8.92
C ALA A 19 13.12 -2.67 -7.58
N TRP A 20 13.41 -3.62 -6.69
CA TRP A 20 12.71 -3.88 -5.43
C TRP A 20 13.42 -3.30 -4.21
N GLN A 21 12.63 -2.81 -3.26
CA GLN A 21 13.09 -2.29 -1.97
C GLN A 21 12.24 -2.84 -0.82
N THR A 22 12.88 -3.47 0.16
CA THR A 22 12.23 -4.00 1.36
C THR A 22 12.23 -2.98 2.50
N TYR A 23 11.07 -2.84 3.15
CA TYR A 23 10.86 -2.02 4.34
C TYR A 23 10.38 -2.90 5.49
N THR A 24 11.21 -3.01 6.52
CA THR A 24 10.91 -3.73 7.76
C THR A 24 11.16 -2.85 8.97
N VAL A 25 10.49 -3.17 10.07
CA VAL A 25 10.79 -2.61 11.39
C VAL A 25 12.09 -3.24 11.89
N ALA A 26 13.07 -2.42 12.26
CA ALA A 26 14.24 -2.90 12.99
C ALA A 26 13.81 -3.34 14.39
N THR A 27 14.01 -4.61 14.70
CA THR A 27 13.96 -5.13 16.06
C THR A 27 15.38 -5.09 16.64
N GLU A 28 15.51 -4.86 17.94
CA GLU A 28 16.82 -4.84 18.63
C GLU A 28 17.53 -6.22 18.65
N GLU A 29 16.97 -7.26 18.01
CA GLU A 29 17.46 -8.65 17.99
C GLU A 29 18.61 -8.89 16.98
N GLY A 30 19.42 -7.86 16.72
CA GLY A 30 20.63 -7.97 15.90
C GLY A 30 21.84 -8.60 16.61
N VAL A 31 21.72 -9.03 17.87
CA VAL A 31 22.80 -9.69 18.63
C VAL A 31 22.22 -10.83 19.46
N THR A 32 22.09 -12.00 18.82
CA THR A 32 22.25 -13.39 19.30
C THR A 32 21.24 -14.25 18.55
N GLY A 33 21.75 -15.02 17.59
CA GLY A 33 20.98 -16.07 16.95
C GLY A 33 20.66 -17.16 17.96
N GLU A 34 19.44 -17.15 18.49
CA GLU A 34 18.80 -18.34 19.00
C GLU A 34 17.42 -18.44 18.36
N ALA A 35 17.28 -19.43 17.47
CA ALA A 35 15.99 -19.89 16.99
C ALA A 35 15.22 -20.45 18.20
N VAL A 36 14.36 -19.63 18.79
CA VAL A 36 13.43 -20.11 19.81
C VAL A 36 12.39 -20.96 19.11
N ALA A 37 12.40 -22.25 19.44
CA ALA A 37 11.57 -23.29 18.87
C ALA A 37 10.08 -22.91 18.84
N ALA A 38 9.46 -23.16 17.69
CA ALA A 38 8.05 -22.92 17.41
C ALA A 38 7.14 -23.79 18.31
N THR A 39 6.57 -23.19 19.34
CA THR A 39 5.28 -23.64 19.91
C THR A 39 4.18 -23.08 19.02
N GLY A 40 3.32 -23.97 18.49
CA GLY A 40 2.44 -23.74 17.33
C GLY A 40 1.26 -22.77 17.49
N GLU A 41 1.50 -21.52 17.86
CA GLU A 41 0.56 -20.40 17.64
C GLU A 41 1.19 -19.36 16.70
N GLU A 42 0.49 -19.00 15.63
CA GLU A 42 0.94 -17.95 14.69
C GLU A 42 0.97 -16.59 15.40
N LYS A 43 2.18 -16.14 15.76
CA LYS A 43 2.46 -14.88 16.44
C LYS A 43 2.16 -13.69 15.52
N TRP A 44 1.66 -12.60 16.11
CA TRP A 44 1.55 -11.30 15.45
C TRP A 44 2.92 -10.63 15.36
N GLU A 45 3.29 -10.17 14.17
CA GLU A 45 4.62 -9.63 13.88
C GLU A 45 4.54 -8.30 13.09
N PRO A 46 5.57 -7.45 13.13
CA PRO A 46 5.56 -6.20 12.36
C PRO A 46 5.36 -6.43 10.86
N LEU A 47 4.50 -5.62 10.24
CA LEU A 47 4.26 -5.65 8.79
C LEU A 47 5.54 -5.36 8.00
N ARG A 48 5.85 -6.21 7.02
CA ARG A 48 6.94 -6.02 6.05
C ARG A 48 6.36 -5.69 4.68
N ILE A 49 6.86 -4.64 4.04
CA ILE A 49 6.40 -4.23 2.70
C ILE A 49 7.56 -4.25 1.73
N ASN A 50 7.38 -4.97 0.62
CA ASN A 50 8.28 -4.91 -0.53
C ASN A 50 7.71 -3.96 -1.57
N VAL A 51 8.52 -3.02 -2.03
CA VAL A 51 8.13 -2.00 -3.01
C VAL A 51 8.86 -2.24 -4.32
N SER A 52 8.12 -2.35 -5.43
CA SER A 52 8.67 -2.33 -6.78
C SER A 52 8.62 -0.93 -7.36
N TYR A 53 9.75 -0.48 -7.90
CA TYR A 53 9.88 0.76 -8.68
C TYR A 53 10.06 0.49 -10.16
N GLU A 54 9.67 -0.68 -10.65
CA GLU A 54 9.81 -1.05 -12.07
C GLU A 54 9.09 -0.05 -12.99
N ASN A 55 7.92 0.45 -12.59
CA ASN A 55 7.20 1.49 -13.33
C ASN A 55 7.85 2.89 -13.28
N LEU A 56 8.96 3.05 -12.53
CA LEU A 56 9.79 4.25 -12.48
C LEU A 56 11.14 4.05 -13.18
N GLU A 57 11.34 2.97 -13.94
CA GLU A 57 12.51 2.83 -14.82
C GLU A 57 12.42 3.79 -16.02
N ASP A 58 13.57 4.07 -16.64
CA ASP A 58 13.63 5.03 -17.74
C ASP A 58 12.72 4.61 -18.90
N GLY A 59 11.94 5.57 -19.40
CA GLY A 59 10.92 5.35 -20.44
C GLY A 59 9.53 4.96 -19.92
N LYS A 60 9.35 4.71 -18.60
CA LYS A 60 8.05 4.34 -18.00
C LYS A 60 7.35 5.49 -17.24
N TYR A 61 8.03 6.63 -17.08
CA TYR A 61 7.53 7.85 -16.43
C TYR A 61 7.91 9.09 -17.23
N CYS A 62 7.23 10.21 -16.98
CA CYS A 62 7.48 11.49 -17.64
C CYS A 62 8.83 12.09 -17.20
N LYS A 63 9.86 11.97 -18.05
CA LYS A 63 11.17 12.62 -17.84
C LYS A 63 11.22 13.98 -18.53
N ASP A 64 10.63 14.05 -19.72
CA ASP A 64 10.54 15.22 -20.58
C ASP A 64 9.10 15.45 -21.07
N LYS A 65 8.78 16.67 -21.51
CA LYS A 65 7.42 17.08 -21.93
C LYS A 65 6.93 16.43 -23.24
N ASP A 66 7.86 15.88 -24.02
CA ASP A 66 7.57 15.23 -25.29
C ASP A 66 7.42 13.71 -25.12
N ASP A 67 7.68 13.21 -23.90
CA ASP A 67 7.45 11.80 -23.56
C ASP A 67 5.97 11.47 -23.64
N LYS A 68 5.71 10.23 -24.03
CA LYS A 68 4.38 9.65 -24.08
C LYS A 68 4.37 8.39 -23.23
N VAL A 69 3.75 8.49 -22.06
CA VAL A 69 3.75 7.40 -21.07
C VAL A 69 2.32 6.98 -20.72
N MET A 70 2.21 5.90 -19.95
CA MET A 70 0.95 5.39 -19.42
C MET A 70 0.26 6.44 -18.54
N ASN A 71 -1.05 6.62 -18.73
CA ASN A 71 -1.93 7.17 -17.71
C ASN A 71 -2.49 6.02 -16.87
N TYR A 72 -2.03 5.91 -15.62
CA TYR A 72 -2.40 4.78 -14.77
C TYR A 72 -3.88 4.79 -14.34
N TRP A 73 -4.57 5.94 -14.40
CA TRP A 73 -5.99 6.06 -14.04
C TRP A 73 -6.95 5.73 -15.19
N THR A 74 -6.64 6.17 -16.41
CA THR A 74 -7.49 5.92 -17.60
C THR A 74 -7.04 4.75 -18.46
N GLY A 75 -5.78 4.31 -18.32
CA GLY A 75 -5.21 3.21 -19.12
C GLY A 75 -4.83 3.60 -20.53
N ASN A 76 -4.87 4.89 -20.87
CA ASN A 76 -4.44 5.36 -22.18
C ASN A 76 -2.92 5.31 -22.25
N ASP A 77 -2.42 4.36 -23.04
CA ASP A 77 -1.04 4.36 -23.48
C ASP A 77 -0.79 5.57 -24.38
N LYS A 78 0.33 6.25 -24.14
CA LYS A 78 0.85 7.36 -24.95
C LYS A 78 0.19 8.73 -24.73
N VAL A 79 -0.18 9.04 -23.49
CA VAL A 79 -0.55 10.43 -23.14
C VAL A 79 0.71 11.28 -23.06
N GLN A 80 0.70 12.42 -23.76
CA GLN A 80 1.82 13.35 -23.74
C GLN A 80 1.97 13.98 -22.35
N CYS A 81 3.19 13.94 -21.84
CA CYS A 81 3.54 14.51 -20.55
C CYS A 81 3.38 16.04 -20.54
N ARG A 82 2.92 16.58 -19.41
CA ARG A 82 2.86 18.03 -19.17
C ARG A 82 3.97 18.42 -18.20
N GLU A 83 4.22 19.71 -18.04
CA GLU A 83 5.24 20.21 -17.10
C GLU A 83 5.01 19.72 -15.66
N VAL A 84 3.73 19.61 -15.25
CA VAL A 84 3.34 19.12 -13.93
C VAL A 84 3.57 17.62 -13.75
N ASP A 85 3.65 16.86 -14.84
CA ASP A 85 3.88 15.42 -14.82
C ASP A 85 5.38 15.07 -14.75
N LEU A 86 6.28 16.05 -14.96
CA LEU A 86 7.73 15.80 -15.02
C LEU A 86 8.31 15.34 -13.68
N MET A 87 8.80 14.11 -13.67
CA MET A 87 9.50 13.49 -12.54
C MET A 87 11.01 13.56 -12.74
N LYS A 88 11.58 14.76 -12.54
CA LYS A 88 13.04 14.96 -12.53
C LYS A 88 13.73 14.08 -11.48
N THR A 89 15.02 13.84 -11.67
CA THR A 89 15.85 12.99 -10.79
C THR A 89 15.72 13.34 -9.31
N ASP A 90 15.68 14.63 -8.97
CA ASP A 90 15.54 15.07 -7.57
C ASP A 90 14.19 14.69 -6.96
N LYS A 91 13.08 14.87 -7.70
CA LYS A 91 11.73 14.44 -7.26
C LYS A 91 11.67 12.92 -7.10
N LYS A 92 12.18 12.18 -8.09
CA LYS A 92 12.25 10.71 -8.02
C LYS A 92 13.02 10.25 -6.79
N ASN A 93 14.20 10.85 -6.54
CA ASN A 93 15.00 10.57 -5.36
C ASN A 93 14.28 10.93 -4.06
N GLU A 94 13.57 12.05 -4.04
CA GLU A 94 12.82 12.50 -2.86
C GLU A 94 11.65 11.55 -2.53
N LEU A 95 10.92 11.09 -3.54
CA LEU A 95 9.88 10.06 -3.38
C LEU A 95 10.47 8.76 -2.81
N ILE A 96 11.47 8.19 -3.49
CA ILE A 96 12.01 6.87 -3.19
C ILE A 96 12.79 6.84 -1.86
N LYS A 97 13.56 7.90 -1.57
CA LYS A 97 14.51 7.89 -0.44
C LYS A 97 13.98 8.57 0.81
N LYS A 98 12.92 9.38 0.72
CA LYS A 98 12.39 10.14 1.86
C LYS A 98 10.90 9.94 2.07
N ILE A 99 10.08 10.33 1.09
CA ILE A 99 8.62 10.40 1.30
C ILE A 99 8.00 9.03 1.50
N LEU A 100 8.26 8.08 0.58
CA LEU A 100 7.64 6.75 0.64
C LEU A 100 8.12 5.93 1.85
N PRO A 101 9.42 5.92 2.23
CA PRO A 101 9.86 5.29 3.48
C PRO A 101 9.11 5.81 4.71
N GLU A 102 8.92 7.12 4.85
CA GLU A 102 8.19 7.73 5.97
C GLU A 102 6.70 7.38 5.95
N ALA A 103 6.08 7.32 4.76
CA ALA A 103 4.68 6.91 4.61
C ALA A 103 4.48 5.43 4.99
N ILE A 104 5.39 4.55 4.56
CA ILE A 104 5.39 3.13 4.93
C ILE A 104 5.60 2.97 6.43
N LYS A 105 6.53 3.72 7.03
CA LYS A 105 6.80 3.71 8.47
C LYS A 105 5.55 3.98 9.30
N LEU A 106 4.69 4.92 8.87
CA LEU A 106 3.44 5.20 9.57
C LEU A 106 2.53 3.98 9.71
N HIS A 107 2.57 3.06 8.74
CA HIS A 107 1.83 1.80 8.79
C HIS A 107 2.57 0.70 9.52
N THR A 108 3.84 0.47 9.23
CA THR A 108 4.62 -0.63 9.84
C THR A 108 4.86 -0.43 11.34
N ASP A 109 4.85 0.82 11.83
CA ASP A 109 4.88 1.14 13.27
C ASP A 109 3.58 0.75 14.00
N ARG A 110 2.47 0.53 13.29
CA ARG A 110 1.12 0.41 13.88
C ARG A 110 0.43 -0.91 13.57
N LEU A 111 0.73 -1.51 12.41
CA LEU A 111 0.08 -2.71 11.93
C LEU A 111 0.97 -3.92 12.19
N LEU A 112 0.46 -4.82 13.03
CA LEU A 112 0.97 -6.17 13.14
C LEU A 112 0.19 -7.08 12.20
N VAL A 113 0.84 -8.13 11.72
CA VAL A 113 0.25 -9.14 10.83
C VAL A 113 0.63 -10.54 11.30
N LYS A 114 -0.24 -11.50 11.04
CA LYS A 114 0.18 -12.90 10.97
C LYS A 114 0.78 -13.12 9.59
N ARG A 115 2.01 -13.62 9.54
CA ARG A 115 2.70 -13.82 8.27
C ARG A 115 1.94 -14.84 7.43
N VAL A 116 1.85 -14.54 6.14
CA VAL A 116 1.24 -15.44 5.17
C VAL A 116 2.16 -16.64 4.97
N LYS A 117 1.60 -17.85 5.03
CA LYS A 117 2.33 -19.07 4.70
C LYS A 117 2.58 -19.12 3.19
N THR A 118 3.84 -19.28 2.81
CA THR A 118 4.25 -19.54 1.42
C THR A 118 4.52 -21.04 1.24
N PRO A 119 4.19 -21.64 0.09
CA PRO A 119 3.57 -21.02 -1.08
C PRO A 119 2.10 -20.62 -0.80
N LEU A 120 1.66 -19.53 -1.43
CA LEU A 120 0.25 -19.12 -1.38
C LEU A 120 -0.59 -20.12 -2.15
N ASN A 121 -1.80 -20.42 -1.65
CA ASN A 121 -2.74 -21.32 -2.34
C ASN A 121 -3.24 -20.68 -3.65
N GLU A 122 -3.91 -19.54 -3.54
CA GLU A 122 -4.52 -18.83 -4.68
C GLU A 122 -4.67 -17.34 -4.36
N LEU A 123 -4.50 -16.49 -5.38
CA LEU A 123 -4.81 -15.06 -5.29
C LEU A 123 -6.08 -14.72 -6.05
N THR A 124 -6.92 -13.87 -5.45
CA THR A 124 -8.02 -13.22 -6.16
C THR A 124 -7.56 -11.87 -6.68
N PHE A 125 -7.63 -11.66 -8.00
CA PHE A 125 -7.27 -10.40 -8.65
C PHE A 125 -8.44 -9.39 -8.54
N GLU A 126 -8.20 -8.29 -7.82
CA GLU A 126 -9.11 -7.15 -7.65
C GLU A 126 -8.68 -5.94 -8.49
N ASN A 127 -9.61 -4.99 -8.71
CA ASN A 127 -9.34 -3.72 -9.42
C ASN A 127 -8.59 -3.91 -10.75
N LYS A 128 -8.92 -4.98 -11.47
CA LYS A 128 -8.20 -5.49 -12.65
C LYS A 128 -7.91 -4.41 -13.67
N GLU A 129 -8.89 -3.57 -13.95
CA GLU A 129 -8.78 -2.50 -14.94
C GLU A 129 -7.59 -1.57 -14.67
N VAL A 130 -7.45 -1.10 -13.42
CA VAL A 130 -6.37 -0.18 -13.04
C VAL A 130 -5.07 -0.94 -12.77
N CYS A 131 -5.13 -2.04 -12.01
CA CYS A 131 -3.96 -2.82 -11.65
C CYS A 131 -3.22 -3.43 -12.83
N SER A 132 -3.94 -3.76 -13.91
CA SER A 132 -3.36 -4.34 -15.12
C SER A 132 -2.33 -3.44 -15.82
N ARG A 133 -2.30 -2.15 -15.47
CA ARG A 133 -1.43 -1.09 -16.02
C ARG A 133 -0.11 -0.97 -15.28
N PHE A 134 0.00 -1.58 -14.11
CA PHE A 134 1.24 -1.65 -13.32
C PHE A 134 2.07 -2.86 -13.75
N ALA A 135 3.37 -2.83 -13.43
CA ALA A 135 4.31 -3.91 -13.71
C ALA A 135 4.12 -5.11 -12.77
N ILE A 136 2.87 -5.51 -12.53
CA ILE A 136 2.52 -6.69 -11.75
C ILE A 136 2.62 -7.90 -12.69
N PRO A 137 3.46 -8.91 -12.37
CA PRO A 137 3.62 -10.07 -13.23
C PRO A 137 2.30 -10.82 -13.43
N LYS A 138 2.07 -11.29 -14.66
CA LYS A 138 0.92 -12.11 -15.05
C LYS A 138 1.41 -13.46 -15.60
N GLU A 139 0.58 -14.48 -15.51
CA GLU A 139 0.81 -15.74 -16.22
C GLU A 139 0.71 -15.53 -17.74
N VAL A 140 1.37 -16.44 -18.50
CA VAL A 140 1.52 -16.36 -19.97
C VAL A 140 0.16 -16.31 -20.69
N ASP A 141 -0.88 -16.92 -20.11
CA ASP A 141 -2.23 -16.99 -20.68
C ASP A 141 -3.20 -15.90 -20.16
N GLY A 142 -2.67 -14.85 -19.50
CA GLY A 142 -3.24 -13.50 -19.60
C GLY A 142 -4.15 -12.96 -18.49
N ASP A 143 -4.70 -13.78 -17.58
CA ASP A 143 -5.69 -13.28 -16.59
C ASP A 143 -5.35 -13.57 -15.12
N LYS A 144 -4.37 -14.43 -14.86
CA LYS A 144 -3.90 -14.75 -13.50
C LYS A 144 -2.65 -13.96 -13.17
N LEU A 145 -2.63 -13.38 -11.97
CA LEU A 145 -1.43 -12.73 -11.45
C LEU A 145 -0.40 -13.79 -11.06
N LYS A 146 0.86 -13.56 -11.42
CA LYS A 146 1.98 -14.34 -10.93
C LYS A 146 2.60 -13.60 -9.76
N VAL A 147 2.60 -14.23 -8.59
CA VAL A 147 3.30 -13.68 -7.42
C VAL A 147 4.79 -13.97 -7.55
N ASP A 148 5.61 -12.98 -7.26
CA ASP A 148 7.02 -13.24 -6.97
C ASP A 148 7.12 -13.87 -5.58
N GLU A 149 7.10 -15.21 -5.51
CA GLU A 149 7.14 -15.97 -4.26
C GLU A 149 8.41 -15.67 -3.44
N VAL A 150 9.52 -15.37 -4.11
CA VAL A 150 10.76 -14.98 -3.42
C VAL A 150 10.54 -13.66 -2.71
N LYS A 151 9.99 -12.65 -3.40
CA LYS A 151 9.68 -11.36 -2.78
C LYS A 151 8.61 -11.46 -1.70
N LEU A 152 7.63 -12.34 -1.88
CA LEU A 152 6.61 -12.55 -0.87
C LEU A 152 7.17 -13.29 0.35
N SER A 153 8.14 -14.21 0.22
CA SER A 153 8.77 -14.85 1.38
C SER A 153 9.49 -13.83 2.30
N GLU A 154 9.99 -12.73 1.71
CA GLU A 154 10.68 -11.66 2.41
C GLU A 154 9.74 -10.57 2.96
N ALA A 155 8.45 -10.57 2.59
CA ALA A 155 7.50 -9.52 2.93
C ALA A 155 6.12 -10.09 3.33
N ASP A 156 5.18 -9.21 3.65
CA ASP A 156 3.78 -9.60 3.87
C ASP A 156 2.84 -8.83 2.93
N PHE A 157 3.37 -7.90 2.15
CA PHE A 157 2.66 -7.10 1.15
C PHE A 157 3.62 -6.62 0.07
N LEU A 158 3.20 -6.71 -1.20
CA LEU A 158 3.93 -6.22 -2.37
C LEU A 158 3.25 -4.96 -2.92
N LEU A 159 3.97 -3.85 -2.98
CA LEU A 159 3.49 -2.56 -3.48
C LEU A 159 4.19 -2.19 -4.78
N TYR A 160 3.44 -1.98 -5.85
CA TYR A 160 3.96 -1.52 -7.14
C TYR A 160 3.75 -0.01 -7.27
N VAL A 161 4.83 0.75 -7.36
CA VAL A 161 4.78 2.22 -7.39
C VAL A 161 5.06 2.73 -8.79
N ALA A 162 4.20 3.62 -9.26
CA ALA A 162 4.31 4.25 -10.55
C ALA A 162 4.13 5.77 -10.48
N SER A 163 4.61 6.45 -11.51
CA SER A 163 4.33 7.84 -11.81
C SER A 163 4.20 7.94 -13.32
N GLY A 164 3.11 8.51 -13.80
CA GLY A 164 2.83 8.61 -15.23
C GLY A 164 2.23 9.95 -15.58
N SER A 165 1.65 10.01 -16.77
CA SER A 165 0.83 11.17 -17.14
C SER A 165 -0.46 11.15 -16.30
N SER A 166 -0.89 12.33 -15.91
CA SER A 166 -2.22 12.55 -15.33
C SER A 166 -3.02 13.51 -16.21
N GLY A 167 -4.31 13.28 -16.35
CA GLY A 167 -5.27 14.25 -16.86
C GLY A 167 -5.68 15.27 -15.79
N ASP A 168 -6.34 16.35 -16.17
CA ASP A 168 -6.81 17.39 -15.24
C ASP A 168 -7.89 16.90 -14.27
N LYS A 169 -8.59 15.82 -14.62
CA LYS A 169 -9.66 15.23 -13.82
C LYS A 169 -9.24 13.97 -13.07
N ASP A 170 -7.98 13.56 -13.20
CA ASP A 170 -7.48 12.35 -12.56
C ASP A 170 -7.12 12.63 -11.10
N PRO A 171 -7.22 11.64 -10.20
CA PRO A 171 -6.76 11.77 -8.83
C PRO A 171 -5.28 12.17 -8.78
N ALA A 172 -4.94 13.12 -7.89
CA ALA A 172 -3.56 13.58 -7.74
C ALA A 172 -2.61 12.45 -7.31
N SER A 173 -3.06 11.51 -6.51
CA SER A 173 -2.38 10.24 -6.24
C SER A 173 -3.47 9.26 -5.83
N PHE A 174 -3.23 7.97 -6.06
CA PHE A 174 -4.16 6.93 -5.63
C PHE A 174 -3.38 5.67 -5.30
N ALA A 175 -3.91 4.83 -4.41
CA ALA A 175 -3.50 3.45 -4.31
C ALA A 175 -4.67 2.53 -4.01
N LEU A 176 -4.50 1.26 -4.38
CA LEU A 176 -5.59 0.29 -4.38
C LEU A 176 -5.04 -1.12 -4.23
N THR A 177 -5.85 -1.99 -3.62
CA THR A 177 -5.56 -3.42 -3.54
C THR A 177 -5.69 -4.03 -4.93
N CYS A 178 -4.66 -4.72 -5.38
CA CYS A 178 -4.66 -5.46 -6.64
C CYS A 178 -4.86 -6.94 -6.44
N ALA A 179 -4.44 -7.52 -5.32
CA ALA A 179 -4.72 -8.92 -5.08
C ALA A 179 -4.86 -9.21 -3.61
N VAL A 180 -5.77 -10.13 -3.31
CA VAL A 180 -5.97 -10.66 -1.96
C VAL A 180 -5.72 -12.17 -1.95
N ASP A 181 -5.28 -12.68 -0.82
CA ASP A 181 -5.29 -14.10 -0.54
C ASP A 181 -6.71 -14.65 -0.63
N ALA A 182 -6.91 -15.73 -1.39
CA ALA A 182 -8.24 -16.26 -1.68
C ALA A 182 -8.97 -16.76 -0.42
N GLU A 183 -8.23 -17.24 0.58
CA GLU A 183 -8.77 -17.77 1.83
C GLU A 183 -9.04 -16.65 2.85
N SER A 184 -7.99 -15.96 3.30
CA SER A 184 -8.09 -14.94 4.36
C SER A 184 -8.63 -13.59 3.88
N LYS A 185 -8.73 -13.38 2.56
CA LYS A 185 -9.07 -12.08 1.93
C LYS A 185 -8.09 -10.95 2.27
N ARG A 186 -6.93 -11.29 2.84
CA ARG A 186 -5.89 -10.32 3.20
C ARG A 186 -5.26 -9.74 1.93
N PRO A 187 -5.13 -8.40 1.81
CA PRO A 187 -4.37 -7.77 0.74
C PRO A 187 -2.92 -8.28 0.70
N ILE A 188 -2.49 -8.73 -0.47
CA ILE A 188 -1.14 -9.25 -0.75
C ILE A 188 -0.42 -8.36 -1.74
N ILE A 189 -1.12 -7.84 -2.76
CA ILE A 189 -0.55 -6.98 -3.79
C ILE A 189 -1.35 -5.69 -3.83
N GLY A 190 -0.66 -4.55 -3.85
CA GLY A 190 -1.24 -3.25 -4.12
C GLY A 190 -0.47 -2.47 -5.16
N ALA A 191 -1.13 -1.46 -5.72
CA ALA A 191 -0.52 -0.53 -6.66
C ALA A 191 -0.75 0.90 -6.18
N MET A 192 0.26 1.77 -6.37
CA MET A 192 0.20 3.18 -6.02
C MET A 192 0.72 4.02 -7.18
N HIS A 193 -0.08 4.98 -7.62
CA HIS A 193 0.34 6.03 -8.52
C HIS A 193 0.58 7.33 -7.75
N VAL A 194 1.75 7.93 -7.95
CA VAL A 194 2.10 9.23 -7.37
C VAL A 194 2.32 10.25 -8.49
N LYS A 195 1.50 11.30 -8.55
CA LYS A 195 1.70 12.39 -9.53
C LYS A 195 2.94 13.20 -9.16
N ALA A 196 3.78 13.49 -10.16
CA ALA A 196 5.02 14.21 -9.93
C ALA A 196 4.84 15.63 -9.35
N GLU A 197 3.69 16.26 -9.60
CA GLU A 197 3.33 17.58 -9.09
C GLU A 197 3.33 17.65 -7.56
N VAL A 198 2.84 16.61 -6.89
CA VAL A 198 2.69 16.61 -5.42
C VAL A 198 3.97 16.17 -4.69
N ILE A 199 5.00 15.74 -5.43
CA ILE A 199 6.28 15.30 -4.86
C ILE A 199 7.10 16.51 -4.46
N LYS A 200 6.92 16.92 -3.20
CA LYS A 200 7.75 17.90 -2.49
C LYS A 200 7.78 17.50 -1.03
N PHE A 201 8.95 17.14 -0.49
CA PHE A 201 9.03 16.60 0.87
C PHE A 201 8.42 17.54 1.90
N GLY A 202 7.58 16.96 2.75
CA GLY A 202 6.85 17.66 3.79
C GLY A 202 5.87 16.73 4.47
N ARG A 203 5.40 17.11 5.66
CA ARG A 203 4.47 16.31 6.45
C ARG A 203 3.19 15.97 5.66
N SER A 204 2.68 16.91 4.86
CA SER A 204 1.44 16.73 4.10
C SER A 204 1.54 15.61 3.06
N ILE A 205 2.60 15.58 2.24
CA ILE A 205 2.75 14.53 1.22
C ILE A 205 3.02 13.16 1.85
N VAL A 206 3.76 13.09 2.96
CA VAL A 206 3.96 11.84 3.70
C VAL A 206 2.62 11.28 4.20
N ARG A 207 1.77 12.15 4.75
CA ARG A 207 0.43 11.75 5.22
C ARG A 207 -0.51 11.39 4.06
N LEU A 208 -0.40 12.08 2.92
CA LEU A 208 -1.14 11.72 1.70
C LEU A 208 -0.74 10.32 1.22
N LEU A 209 0.56 10.03 1.04
CA LEU A 209 0.96 8.69 0.59
C LEU A 209 0.70 7.61 1.63
N ALA A 210 0.71 7.95 2.93
CA ALA A 210 0.25 7.02 3.96
C ALA A 210 -1.27 6.79 3.87
N HIS A 211 -2.06 7.81 3.57
CA HIS A 211 -3.50 7.65 3.30
C HIS A 211 -3.73 6.71 2.11
N GLU A 212 -3.07 6.97 0.98
CA GLU A 212 -3.17 6.10 -0.20
C GLU A 212 -2.73 4.67 0.12
N LEU A 213 -1.57 4.48 0.77
CA LEU A 213 -1.13 3.15 1.19
C LEU A 213 -2.16 2.43 2.08
N GLY A 214 -2.93 3.18 2.88
CA GLY A 214 -4.05 2.64 3.64
C GLY A 214 -5.10 1.96 2.76
N HIS A 215 -5.48 2.59 1.63
CA HIS A 215 -6.38 1.99 0.65
C HIS A 215 -5.80 0.72 0.05
N ALA A 216 -4.52 0.74 -0.34
CA ALA A 216 -3.84 -0.46 -0.87
C ALA A 216 -3.78 -1.62 0.14
N LEU A 217 -3.62 -1.31 1.42
CA LEU A 217 -3.64 -2.26 2.54
C LEU A 217 -5.05 -2.69 2.98
N GLY A 218 -6.09 -2.22 2.30
CA GLY A 218 -7.47 -2.68 2.47
C GLY A 218 -8.39 -1.76 3.26
N PHE A 219 -7.97 -0.54 3.62
CA PHE A 219 -8.87 0.47 4.18
C PHE A 219 -9.77 1.02 3.06
N ASP A 220 -10.81 0.30 2.70
CA ASP A 220 -11.69 0.61 1.58
C ASP A 220 -13.15 0.33 1.93
N TYR A 221 -14.07 1.19 1.45
CA TYR A 221 -15.49 1.08 1.77
C TYR A 221 -16.10 -0.24 1.28
N LYS A 222 -15.81 -0.66 0.04
CA LYS A 222 -16.34 -1.90 -0.51
C LYS A 222 -15.86 -3.10 0.33
N ARG A 223 -14.61 -3.08 0.78
CA ARG A 223 -14.10 -4.11 1.69
C ARG A 223 -14.78 -4.09 3.06
N MET A 224 -15.01 -2.91 3.64
CA MET A 224 -15.74 -2.81 4.90
C MET A 224 -17.17 -3.36 4.78
N LEU A 225 -17.84 -3.14 3.64
CA LEU A 225 -19.13 -3.75 3.33
C LEU A 225 -19.03 -5.28 3.23
N ASP A 226 -18.09 -5.80 2.43
CA ASP A 226 -17.92 -7.24 2.19
C ASP A 226 -17.57 -8.01 3.48
N LEU A 227 -16.93 -7.33 4.44
CA LEU A 227 -16.62 -7.85 5.78
C LEU A 227 -17.73 -7.61 6.82
N ASN A 228 -18.90 -7.10 6.41
CA ASN A 228 -20.03 -6.76 7.29
C ASN A 228 -19.64 -5.83 8.45
N MET A 229 -18.75 -4.87 8.19
CA MET A 229 -18.25 -3.91 9.20
C MET A 229 -19.08 -2.61 9.25
N THR A 230 -20.09 -2.48 8.40
CA THR A 230 -20.88 -1.27 8.23
C THR A 230 -22.36 -1.48 8.57
N ALA A 231 -23.02 -0.42 9.02
CA ALA A 231 -24.46 -0.36 9.18
C ALA A 231 -25.02 0.98 8.68
N VAL A 232 -26.34 1.09 8.56
CA VAL A 232 -27.03 2.34 8.25
C VAL A 232 -27.82 2.78 9.47
N HIS A 233 -27.57 4.00 9.95
CA HIS A 233 -28.26 4.60 11.08
C HIS A 233 -28.89 5.93 10.67
N ASN A 234 -30.01 6.31 11.29
CA ASN A 234 -30.55 7.65 11.15
C ASN A 234 -29.76 8.60 12.06
N ILE A 235 -28.94 9.45 11.46
CA ILE A 235 -28.09 10.41 12.17
C ILE A 235 -28.45 11.81 11.68
N ARG A 236 -28.91 12.64 12.61
CA ARG A 236 -29.34 14.03 12.34
C ARG A 236 -30.42 14.12 11.25
N GLY A 237 -31.35 13.17 11.23
CA GLY A 237 -32.47 13.14 10.29
C GLY A 237 -32.16 12.51 8.94
N GLU A 238 -30.94 12.03 8.71
CA GLU A 238 -30.52 11.41 7.46
C GLU A 238 -29.98 9.99 7.68
N ASN A 239 -30.24 9.10 6.73
CA ASN A 239 -29.63 7.77 6.75
C ASN A 239 -28.15 7.89 6.38
N ARG A 240 -27.28 7.56 7.32
CA ARG A 240 -25.82 7.61 7.17
C ARG A 240 -25.23 6.21 7.30
N THR A 241 -24.24 5.91 6.46
CA THR A 241 -23.44 4.71 6.63
C THR A 241 -22.39 4.93 7.71
N VAL A 242 -22.28 3.97 8.62
CA VAL A 242 -21.31 4.00 9.72
C VAL A 242 -20.51 2.72 9.74
N VAL A 243 -19.27 2.77 10.24
CA VAL A 243 -18.50 1.59 10.65
C VAL A 243 -18.83 1.27 12.10
N ASN A 244 -19.30 0.05 12.36
CA ASN A 244 -19.74 -0.38 13.69
C ASN A 244 -19.04 -1.66 14.19
N SER A 245 -17.93 -2.04 13.57
CA SER A 245 -17.11 -3.17 14.05
C SER A 245 -16.63 -2.94 15.50
N THR A 246 -16.50 -4.03 16.27
CA THR A 246 -16.22 -4.01 17.72
C THR A 246 -15.04 -3.11 18.11
N ASN A 247 -13.92 -3.21 17.38
CA ASN A 247 -12.72 -2.43 17.70
C ASN A 247 -12.88 -0.94 17.35
N VAL A 248 -13.54 -0.62 16.23
CA VAL A 248 -13.81 0.76 15.83
C VAL A 248 -14.74 1.42 16.84
N LEU A 249 -15.83 0.77 17.23
CA LEU A 249 -16.74 1.29 18.25
C LEU A 249 -16.04 1.54 19.57
N LYS A 250 -15.28 0.55 20.06
CA LYS A 250 -14.52 0.70 21.31
C LYS A 250 -13.62 1.94 21.27
N LYS A 251 -12.86 2.11 20.19
CA LYS A 251 -11.94 3.25 20.04
C LYS A 251 -12.65 4.58 19.82
N ALA A 252 -13.80 4.58 19.14
CA ALA A 252 -14.61 5.77 18.95
C ALA A 252 -15.21 6.26 20.28
N LYS A 253 -15.78 5.35 21.08
CA LYS A 253 -16.33 5.68 22.41
C LYS A 253 -15.26 6.28 23.31
N GLU A 254 -14.06 5.68 23.34
CA GLU A 254 -12.90 6.20 24.07
C GLU A 254 -12.47 7.59 23.56
N HIS A 255 -12.41 7.80 22.24
CA HIS A 255 -11.93 9.05 21.64
C HIS A 255 -12.90 10.22 21.86
N TYR A 256 -14.20 10.00 21.65
CA TYR A 256 -15.23 11.03 21.77
C TYR A 256 -15.85 11.12 23.17
N ASN A 257 -15.44 10.24 24.10
CA ASN A 257 -16.01 10.11 25.44
C ASN A 257 -17.55 9.98 25.42
N CYS A 258 -18.05 9.06 24.59
CA CYS A 258 -19.47 8.88 24.33
C CYS A 258 -19.83 7.40 24.25
N ASP A 259 -20.30 6.81 25.37
CA ASP A 259 -20.55 5.37 25.47
C ASP A 259 -21.77 4.89 24.66
N THR A 260 -22.65 5.81 24.25
CA THR A 260 -23.85 5.52 23.46
C THR A 260 -23.60 5.55 21.95
N MET A 261 -22.37 5.76 21.49
CA MET A 261 -22.07 5.72 20.04
C MET A 261 -22.39 4.35 19.45
N GLU A 262 -23.09 4.35 18.31
CA GLU A 262 -23.49 3.16 17.56
C GLU A 262 -22.65 2.91 16.30
N GLY A 263 -21.78 3.87 15.94
CA GLY A 263 -20.88 3.76 14.80
C GLY A 263 -20.01 4.99 14.63
N VAL A 264 -19.04 4.90 13.72
CA VAL A 264 -18.28 6.05 13.19
C VAL A 264 -18.79 6.31 11.78
N GLU A 265 -19.34 7.50 11.54
CA GLU A 265 -19.77 7.94 10.21
C GLU A 265 -18.60 7.87 9.21
N LEU A 266 -18.85 7.31 8.03
CA LEU A 266 -17.91 7.25 6.90
C LEU A 266 -17.89 8.56 6.11
#